data_AF-A0A4W5Q5H0-F1
#
_entry.id   AF-A0A4W5Q5H0-F1
#
_cell.length_a   1.000
_cell.length_b   1.000
_cell.length_c   1.000
_cell.angle_alpha   90.00
_cell.angle_beta   90.00
_cell.angle_gamma   90.00
#
_symmetry.space_group_name_H-M   'P 1'
#
loop_
_entity.id
_entity.type
_entity.pdbx_description
1 polymer ?
#
loop_
_entity_poly.entity_id
_entity_poly.type
_entity_poly.pdbx_seq_one_letter_code
_entity_poly.pdbx_strand_id
1 'polypeptide(L)'
;MALVGFLQPKYLKWRLCCGLQWQVLIFLLYFSHIVSGQIRYSIPEEMKTGSLIGNVAQDLGLDLKRLRAGRARIVTGESIQYTELKTDKGILVVSERIDREQLCGDITPCSFSFEMILENPMELHHTSIQVKTDM
;
A
#
# COMPACT_ATOMS: atom_id res chain seq x y z
N MET A 1 7.60 73.92 13.73
CA MET A 1 8.55 73.92 12.60
C MET A 1 9.27 72.57 12.60
N ALA A 2 9.22 71.88 11.44
CA ALA A 2 9.93 70.66 10.99
C ALA A 2 9.90 69.42 11.92
N LEU A 3 9.14 68.35 11.63
CA LEU A 3 9.22 67.32 10.56
C LEU A 3 10.39 66.33 10.69
N VAL A 4 9.99 65.07 10.94
CA VAL A 4 10.47 63.79 10.37
C VAL A 4 11.86 63.30 10.78
N GLY A 5 11.84 62.14 11.46
CA GLY A 5 12.96 61.20 11.56
C GLY A 5 12.40 59.78 11.68
N PHE A 6 11.85 59.28 10.59
CA PHE A 6 11.28 57.94 10.42
C PHE A 6 12.32 56.88 10.84
N LEU A 7 12.00 56.07 11.85
CA LEU A 7 12.84 54.97 12.32
C LEU A 7 12.89 53.87 11.23
N GLN A 8 13.99 53.77 10.52
CA GLN A 8 14.32 52.68 9.60
C GLN A 8 15.05 51.54 10.38
N PRO A 9 15.34 50.34 9.84
CA PRO A 9 14.47 49.35 9.18
C PRO A 9 15.06 47.90 9.29
N LYS A 10 14.86 47.06 10.34
CA LYS A 10 15.56 45.74 10.37
C LYS A 10 14.80 44.51 10.90
N TYR A 11 13.64 44.67 11.52
CA TYR A 11 13.04 43.59 12.31
C TYR A 11 11.88 42.86 11.63
N LEU A 12 11.40 43.36 10.50
CA LEU A 12 10.20 42.79 9.84
C LEU A 12 10.53 41.69 8.82
N LYS A 13 11.76 41.64 8.31
CA LYS A 13 12.18 40.64 7.31
C LYS A 13 12.52 39.26 7.91
N TRP A 14 12.83 39.20 9.21
CA TRP A 14 13.26 37.95 9.88
C TRP A 14 12.12 37.13 10.49
N ARG A 15 10.93 37.71 10.72
CA ARG A 15 9.78 36.95 11.23
C ARG A 15 9.08 36.11 10.15
N LEU A 16 9.20 36.50 8.88
CA LEU A 16 8.47 35.84 7.79
C LEU A 16 9.12 34.53 7.31
N CYS A 17 10.43 34.32 7.51
CA CYS A 17 11.11 33.08 7.13
C CYS A 17 10.91 31.92 8.11
N CYS A 18 10.94 32.18 9.43
CA CYS A 18 10.90 31.11 10.44
C CYS A 18 9.49 30.50 10.65
N GLY A 19 8.42 31.29 10.51
CA GLY A 19 7.04 30.79 10.67
C GLY A 19 6.58 29.91 9.50
N LEU A 20 7.03 30.24 8.28
CA LEU A 20 6.67 29.50 7.07
C LEU A 20 7.27 28.08 7.07
N GLN A 21 8.48 27.92 7.60
CA GLN A 21 9.16 26.62 7.67
C GLN A 21 8.45 25.61 8.58
N TRP A 22 7.93 26.04 9.73
CA TRP A 22 7.25 25.15 10.68
C TRP A 22 5.86 24.73 10.20
N GLN A 23 5.11 25.65 9.57
CA GLN A 23 3.81 25.32 8.99
C GLN A 23 3.94 24.32 7.84
N VAL A 24 4.96 24.46 6.99
CA VAL A 24 5.27 23.48 5.92
C VAL A 24 5.66 22.12 6.51
N LEU A 25 6.44 22.08 7.59
CA LEU A 25 6.81 20.83 8.27
C LEU A 25 5.60 20.10 8.87
N ILE A 26 4.71 20.83 9.54
CA ILE A 26 3.47 20.26 10.10
C ILE A 26 2.55 19.75 8.98
N PHE A 27 2.44 20.49 7.88
CA PHE A 27 1.68 20.08 6.71
C PHE A 27 2.28 18.82 6.08
N LEU A 28 3.61 18.75 5.89
CA LEU A 28 4.28 17.55 5.37
C LEU A 28 4.09 16.32 6.27
N LEU A 29 4.13 16.50 7.60
CA LEU A 29 3.85 15.43 8.57
C LEU A 29 2.38 14.97 8.54
N TYR A 30 1.44 15.87 8.23
CA TYR A 30 0.04 15.50 8.08
C TYR A 30 -0.21 14.71 6.78
N PHE A 31 0.44 15.10 5.69
CA PHE A 31 0.29 14.45 4.38
C PHE A 31 1.07 13.14 4.24
N SER A 32 2.10 12.90 5.06
CA SER A 32 2.83 11.62 5.04
C SER A 32 1.96 10.42 5.40
N HIS A 33 0.84 10.65 6.09
CA HIS A 33 -0.17 9.62 6.38
C HIS A 33 -1.07 9.28 5.19
N ILE A 34 -1.01 10.04 4.09
CA ILE A 34 -1.80 9.83 2.86
C ILE A 34 -0.92 9.18 1.79
N VAL A 35 -0.30 8.05 2.11
CA VAL A 35 0.31 7.18 1.09
C VAL A 35 -0.53 5.90 1.06
N SER A 36 -1.46 5.84 0.10
CA SER A 36 -2.15 4.59 -0.21
C SER A 36 -1.22 3.76 -1.09
N GLY A 37 -0.60 2.73 -0.49
CA GLY A 37 0.36 1.87 -1.17
C GLY A 37 -0.32 0.68 -1.85
N GLN A 38 -0.01 0.45 -3.12
CA GLN A 38 -0.31 -0.82 -3.77
C GLN A 38 0.68 -1.87 -3.26
N ILE A 39 0.19 -3.02 -2.78
CA ILE A 39 1.06 -4.09 -2.31
C ILE A 39 1.60 -4.89 -3.50
N ARG A 40 2.91 -5.16 -3.48
CA ARG A 40 3.60 -5.98 -4.46
C ARG A 40 4.39 -7.10 -3.79
N TYR A 41 4.02 -8.35 -4.05
CA TYR A 41 4.80 -9.51 -3.63
C TYR A 41 5.60 -10.08 -4.80
N SER A 42 6.71 -10.75 -4.51
CA SER A 42 7.44 -11.56 -5.47
C SER A 42 7.57 -12.97 -4.93
N ILE A 43 7.19 -13.96 -5.73
CA ILE A 43 7.24 -15.37 -5.36
C ILE A 43 7.91 -16.20 -6.46
N PRO A 44 8.55 -17.33 -6.12
CA PRO A 44 9.00 -18.28 -7.12
C PRO A 44 7.80 -18.97 -7.78
N GLU A 45 7.96 -19.37 -9.03
CA GLU A 45 6.94 -20.09 -9.80
C GLU A 45 6.49 -21.39 -9.12
N GLU A 46 7.43 -22.18 -8.59
CA GLU A 46 7.15 -23.50 -8.01
C GLU A 46 6.77 -23.48 -6.52
N MET A 47 5.94 -22.51 -6.09
CA MET A 47 5.41 -22.55 -4.73
C MET A 47 4.39 -23.68 -4.54
N LYS A 48 4.56 -24.44 -3.45
CA LYS A 48 3.61 -25.47 -3.05
C LYS A 48 2.31 -24.83 -2.56
N THR A 49 1.19 -25.51 -2.78
CA THR A 49 -0.10 -25.12 -2.21
C THR A 49 -0.01 -25.05 -0.68
N GLY A 50 -0.64 -24.03 -0.10
CA GLY A 50 -0.54 -23.68 1.31
C GLY A 50 0.72 -22.92 1.72
N SER A 51 1.67 -22.67 0.80
CA SER A 51 2.86 -21.87 1.12
C SER A 51 2.51 -20.41 1.43
N LEU A 52 3.23 -19.81 2.36
CA LEU A 52 3.08 -18.39 2.70
C LEU A 52 3.60 -17.49 1.58
N ILE A 53 2.76 -16.55 1.14
CA ILE A 53 3.15 -15.49 0.20
C ILE A 53 3.60 -14.25 0.98
N GLY A 54 2.80 -13.81 1.96
CA GLY A 54 3.09 -12.59 2.72
C GLY A 54 2.03 -12.26 3.78
N ASN A 55 2.32 -11.27 4.63
CA ASN A 55 1.45 -10.81 5.70
C ASN A 55 0.71 -9.52 5.29
N VAL A 56 -0.45 -9.70 4.66
CA VAL A 56 -1.25 -8.58 4.15
C VAL A 56 -1.83 -7.70 5.27
N ALA A 57 -2.11 -8.26 6.44
CA ALA A 57 -2.59 -7.48 7.58
C ALA A 57 -1.53 -6.46 8.03
N GLN A 58 -0.28 -6.92 8.16
CA GLN A 58 0.83 -6.07 8.55
C GLN A 58 1.15 -5.02 7.48
N ASP A 59 1.18 -5.43 6.22
CA ASP A 59 1.57 -4.56 5.11
C ASP A 59 0.54 -3.45 4.84
N LEU A 60 -0.75 -3.70 5.11
CA LEU A 60 -1.82 -2.69 5.06
C LEU A 60 -2.02 -1.94 6.38
N GLY A 61 -1.34 -2.33 7.46
CA GLY A 61 -1.58 -1.79 8.80
C GLY A 61 -2.98 -2.11 9.35
N LEU A 62 -3.60 -3.21 8.92
CA LEU A 62 -4.92 -3.66 9.35
C LEU A 62 -4.80 -4.66 10.51
N ASP A 63 -5.70 -4.53 11.50
CA ASP A 63 -5.82 -5.53 12.57
C ASP A 63 -6.61 -6.77 12.09
N LEU A 64 -6.33 -7.94 12.69
CA LEU A 64 -7.05 -9.18 12.40
C LEU A 64 -8.54 -9.06 12.71
N LYS A 65 -8.92 -8.28 13.73
CA LYS A 65 -10.33 -7.98 14.03
C LYS A 65 -10.99 -7.21 12.89
N ARG A 66 -10.26 -6.27 12.27
CA ARG A 66 -10.75 -5.47 11.14
C ARG A 66 -10.99 -6.37 9.92
N LEU A 67 -10.07 -7.28 9.61
CA LEU A 67 -10.25 -8.24 8.52
C LEU A 67 -11.47 -9.14 8.73
N ARG A 68 -11.69 -9.64 9.95
CA ARG A 68 -12.85 -10.50 10.26
C ARG A 68 -14.17 -9.72 10.27
N ALA A 69 -14.23 -8.61 11.00
CA ALA A 69 -15.44 -7.78 11.10
C ALA A 69 -15.83 -7.16 9.75
N GLY A 70 -14.83 -6.79 8.96
CA GLY A 70 -14.98 -6.31 7.59
C GLY A 70 -15.23 -7.41 6.57
N ARG A 71 -15.30 -8.70 6.95
CA ARG A 71 -15.48 -9.84 6.02
C ARG A 71 -14.53 -9.77 4.82
N ALA A 72 -13.25 -9.56 5.11
CA ALA A 72 -12.21 -9.43 4.09
C ALA A 72 -12.19 -10.65 3.18
N ARG A 73 -12.26 -10.43 1.86
CA ARG A 73 -12.21 -11.48 0.84
C ARG A 73 -11.46 -11.01 -0.39
N ILE A 74 -10.88 -11.97 -1.10
CA ILE A 74 -10.25 -11.73 -2.40
C ILE A 74 -11.34 -11.78 -3.47
N VAL A 75 -11.28 -10.81 -4.38
CA VAL A 75 -12.04 -10.77 -5.61
C VAL A 75 -11.05 -10.71 -6.76
N THR A 76 -11.15 -11.70 -7.65
CA THR A 76 -10.37 -11.76 -8.88
C THR A 76 -11.33 -11.73 -10.07
N GLY A 77 -10.89 -11.15 -11.19
CA GLY A 77 -11.62 -11.21 -12.45
C GLY A 77 -11.43 -12.55 -13.19
N GLU A 78 -10.47 -13.36 -12.74
CA GLU A 78 -10.19 -14.68 -13.31
C GLU A 78 -11.05 -15.78 -12.68
N SER A 79 -11.30 -16.85 -13.43
CA SER A 79 -12.03 -18.02 -12.91
C SER A 79 -11.22 -18.83 -11.90
N ILE A 80 -9.89 -18.74 -11.95
CA ILE A 80 -8.97 -19.49 -11.12
C ILE A 80 -8.46 -18.59 -9.99
N GLN A 81 -8.49 -19.10 -8.76
CA GLN A 81 -7.97 -18.41 -7.58
C GLN A 81 -6.63 -19.01 -7.17
N TYR A 82 -5.53 -18.44 -7.67
CA TYR A 82 -4.17 -18.85 -7.31
C TYR A 82 -3.81 -18.51 -5.85
N THR A 83 -4.49 -17.52 -5.27
CA THR A 83 -4.21 -16.98 -3.93
C THR A 83 -5.42 -17.08 -3.03
N GLU A 84 -5.18 -17.38 -1.75
CA GLU A 84 -6.20 -17.41 -0.70
C GLU A 84 -5.81 -16.49 0.46
N LEU A 85 -6.79 -15.78 1.02
CA LEU A 85 -6.63 -14.97 2.22
C LEU A 85 -7.03 -15.77 3.47
N LYS A 86 -6.07 -16.00 4.36
CA LYS A 86 -6.34 -16.55 5.71
C LYS A 86 -6.64 -15.40 6.66
N THR A 87 -7.91 -15.01 6.76
CA THR A 87 -8.39 -13.88 7.59
C THR A 87 -8.19 -14.08 9.10
N ASP A 88 -8.04 -15.33 9.54
CA ASP A 88 -7.70 -15.69 10.91
C ASP A 88 -6.27 -15.25 11.28
N LYS A 89 -5.34 -15.32 10.32
CA LYS A 89 -3.91 -15.00 10.50
C LYS A 89 -3.47 -13.71 9.82
N GLY A 90 -4.29 -13.16 8.92
CA GLY A 90 -3.95 -11.97 8.14
C GLY A 90 -2.89 -12.20 7.07
N ILE A 91 -2.77 -13.44 6.58
CA ILE A 91 -1.74 -13.85 5.62
C ILE A 91 -2.34 -14.29 4.29
N LEU A 92 -1.57 -14.09 3.22
CA LEU A 92 -1.86 -14.65 1.90
C LEU A 92 -1.10 -15.96 1.73
N VAL A 93 -1.79 -16.97 1.20
CA VAL A 93 -1.22 -18.28 0.89
C VAL A 93 -1.52 -18.69 -0.53
N VAL A 94 -0.70 -19.58 -1.07
CA VAL A 94 -0.93 -20.19 -2.39
C VAL A 94 -2.09 -21.18 -2.28
N SER A 95 -3.14 -20.99 -3.09
CA SER A 95 -4.32 -21.86 -3.13
C SER A 95 -4.13 -22.99 -4.14
N GLU A 96 -3.76 -22.63 -5.37
CA GLU A 96 -3.50 -23.57 -6.47
C GLU A 96 -2.07 -23.42 -6.97
N ARG A 97 -1.58 -24.46 -7.66
CA ARG A 97 -0.25 -24.43 -8.26
C ARG A 97 -0.18 -23.29 -9.28
N ILE A 98 0.83 -22.45 -9.15
CA ILE A 98 1.08 -21.35 -10.08
C ILE A 98 1.88 -21.93 -11.25
N ASP A 99 1.31 -21.86 -12.44
CA ASP A 99 1.90 -22.32 -13.69
C ASP A 99 2.04 -21.09 -14.59
N ARG A 100 3.29 -20.70 -14.91
CA ARG A 100 3.58 -19.46 -15.65
C ARG A 100 3.03 -19.53 -17.07
N GLU A 101 3.06 -20.70 -17.69
CA GLU A 101 2.57 -20.92 -19.04
C GLU A 101 1.05 -20.72 -19.10
N GLN A 102 0.31 -21.18 -18.08
CA GLN A 102 -1.14 -20.97 -17.99
C GLN A 102 -1.51 -19.53 -17.64
N LEU A 103 -0.72 -18.86 -16.80
CA LEU A 103 -1.01 -17.51 -16.32
C LEU A 103 -0.61 -16.41 -17.33
N CYS A 104 0.62 -16.46 -17.85
CA CYS A 104 1.24 -15.41 -18.65
C CYS A 104 1.73 -15.90 -20.02
N GLY A 105 1.83 -17.21 -20.23
CA GLY A 105 2.49 -17.77 -21.40
C GLY A 105 3.95 -17.30 -21.49
N ASP A 106 4.32 -16.70 -22.63
CA ASP A 106 5.67 -16.23 -22.90
C ASP A 106 5.94 -14.78 -22.39
N ILE A 107 4.97 -14.15 -21.73
CA ILE A 107 5.08 -12.75 -21.32
C ILE A 107 6.01 -12.61 -20.12
N THR A 108 7.02 -11.74 -20.25
CA THR A 108 7.95 -11.37 -19.18
C THR A 108 8.02 -9.85 -19.01
N PRO A 109 7.92 -9.31 -17.77
CA PRO A 109 7.72 -10.02 -16.50
C PRO A 109 6.29 -10.55 -16.32
N CYS A 110 6.16 -11.75 -15.76
CA CYS A 110 4.87 -12.35 -15.44
C CYS A 110 4.35 -11.85 -14.07
N SER A 111 3.11 -11.38 -14.05
CA SER A 111 2.45 -10.92 -12.84
C SER A 111 0.94 -11.00 -12.97
N PHE A 112 0.27 -11.28 -11.87
CA PHE A 112 -1.19 -11.22 -11.77
C PHE A 112 -1.60 -10.32 -10.60
N SER A 113 -2.81 -9.78 -10.67
CA SER A 113 -3.34 -8.89 -9.64
C SER A 113 -4.76 -9.27 -9.26
N PHE A 114 -5.10 -8.96 -8.03
CA PHE A 114 -6.43 -9.16 -7.48
C PHE A 114 -6.74 -8.05 -6.48
N GLU A 115 -8.01 -7.96 -6.11
CA GLU A 115 -8.50 -6.95 -5.18
C GLU A 115 -8.95 -7.62 -3.90
N MET A 116 -8.52 -7.10 -2.76
CA MET A 116 -9.05 -7.49 -1.46
C MET A 116 -10.10 -6.47 -1.04
N ILE A 117 -11.31 -6.95 -0.79
CA ILE A 117 -12.45 -6.12 -0.39
C ILE A 117 -12.78 -6.38 1.07
N LEU A 118 -12.93 -5.31 1.86
CA LEU A 118 -13.60 -5.33 3.17
C LEU A 118 -14.97 -4.67 2.98
N GLU A 119 -16.03 -5.27 3.50
CA GLU A 119 -17.41 -4.85 3.24
C GLU A 119 -17.95 -3.77 4.19
N ASN A 120 -17.43 -3.71 5.42
CA ASN A 120 -18.05 -2.92 6.49
C ASN A 120 -17.03 -2.09 7.30
N PRO A 121 -16.76 -0.80 7.03
CA PRO A 121 -17.06 -0.07 5.79
C PRO A 121 -16.36 -0.66 4.57
N MET A 122 -16.89 -0.32 3.39
CA MET A 122 -16.35 -0.75 2.09
C MET A 122 -14.96 -0.17 1.87
N GLU A 123 -13.95 -1.04 1.76
CA GLU A 123 -12.57 -0.69 1.42
C GLU A 123 -12.04 -1.67 0.38
N LEU A 124 -11.20 -1.18 -0.53
CA LEU A 124 -10.64 -1.98 -1.62
C LEU A 124 -9.13 -1.78 -1.67
N HIS A 125 -8.40 -2.89 -1.61
CA HIS A 125 -6.95 -2.92 -1.57
C HIS A 125 -6.42 -3.72 -2.75
N HIS A 126 -5.73 -3.04 -3.67
CA HIS A 126 -5.17 -3.68 -4.85
C HIS A 126 -3.83 -4.35 -4.52
N THR A 127 -3.71 -5.64 -4.83
CA THR A 127 -2.50 -6.44 -4.59
C THR A 127 -2.04 -7.06 -5.89
N SER A 128 -0.75 -6.95 -6.19
CA SER A 128 -0.13 -7.60 -7.35
C SER A 128 0.97 -8.57 -6.92
N ILE A 129 1.03 -9.72 -7.55
CA ILE A 129 2.05 -10.73 -7.30
C ILE A 129 2.86 -10.90 -8.58
N GLN A 130 4.17 -10.70 -8.46
CA GLN A 130 5.13 -10.98 -9.50
C GLN A 130 5.65 -12.40 -9.35
N VAL A 131 5.58 -13.17 -10.43
CA VAL A 131 6.13 -14.52 -10.49
C VAL A 131 7.56 -14.38 -11.00
N LYS A 132 8.53 -14.84 -10.21
CA LYS A 132 9.94 -14.93 -10.59
C LYS A 132 10.23 -16.37 -11.02
N THR A 133 10.80 -16.51 -12.21
CA THR A 133 11.40 -17.77 -12.67
C THR A 133 12.73 -17.92 -11.92
N ASP A 134 12.93 -19.05 -11.25
CA ASP A 134 14.22 -19.36 -10.62
C ASP A 134 15.28 -19.43 -11.72
N MET A 135 16.33 -18.61 -11.61
CA MET A 135 17.46 -18.59 -12.54
C MET A 135 18.74 -19.07 -11.86
#